data_AF-A0A2S3QQ34-F1
#
_entry.id   AF-A0A2S3QQ34-F1
#
_cell.length_a   1.000
_cell.length_b   1.000
_cell.length_c   1.000
_cell.angle_alpha   90.00
_cell.angle_beta   90.00
_cell.angle_gamma   90.00
#
_symmetry.space_group_name_H-M   'P 1'
#
loop_
_entity.id
_entity.type
_entity.pdbx_description
1 polymer ?
#
loop_
_entity_poly.entity_id
_entity_poly.type
_entity_poly.pdbx_seq_one_letter_code
_entity_poly.pdbx_strand_id
1 'polypeptide(L)'
;MKVKANFIKSKHGATSNGFQSAAELTIWYLDQFLKQDGKCCYCETPISLIRKLIDANLLKTRTVGRTAQGRRGYRFEIERVDTENNVYEPANCMLSCYYCNNDKSYIFPMDDYKKFLAPSRKHYFDYLLEKLKS
;
A
#
# COMPACT_ATOMS: atom_id res chain seq x y z
N MET A 1 -12.39 -28.50 35.54
CA MET A 1 -12.43 -28.55 34.06
C MET A 1 -12.12 -27.15 33.52
N LYS A 2 -10.89 -26.89 33.05
CA LYS A 2 -10.53 -25.57 32.47
C LYS A 2 -10.82 -25.60 30.97
N VAL A 3 -11.89 -24.93 30.55
CA VAL A 3 -12.18 -24.73 29.13
C VAL A 3 -11.17 -23.73 28.60
N LYS A 4 -10.18 -24.21 27.83
CA LYS A 4 -9.30 -23.32 27.06
C LYS A 4 -10.16 -22.68 25.98
N ALA A 5 -10.40 -21.37 26.08
CA ALA A 5 -10.95 -20.60 24.98
C ALA A 5 -9.96 -20.69 23.81
N ASN A 6 -10.35 -21.42 22.78
CA ASN A 6 -9.64 -21.43 21.50
C ASN A 6 -9.88 -20.07 20.85
N PHE A 7 -9.01 -19.10 21.14
CA PHE A 7 -8.92 -17.87 20.36
C PHE A 7 -8.56 -18.28 18.93
N ILE A 8 -9.53 -18.20 18.03
CA ILE A 8 -9.31 -18.27 16.59
C ILE A 8 -8.44 -17.07 16.27
N LYS A 9 -7.11 -17.27 16.21
CA LYS A 9 -6.21 -16.26 15.65
C LYS A 9 -6.63 -16.07 14.19
N SER A 10 -7.33 -14.98 13.91
CA SER A 10 -7.54 -14.56 12.52
C SER A 10 -6.17 -14.49 11.84
N LYS A 11 -6.09 -14.87 10.57
CA LYS A 11 -4.84 -14.93 9.77
C LYS A 11 -4.03 -13.62 9.76
N HIS A 12 -4.64 -12.50 10.17
CA HIS A 12 -4.04 -11.17 10.26
C HIS A 12 -3.85 -10.64 11.69
N GLY A 13 -3.99 -11.49 12.73
CA GLY A 13 -3.83 -11.09 14.12
C GLY A 13 -4.86 -10.04 14.54
N ALA A 14 -6.06 -10.46 14.95
CA ALA A 14 -7.03 -9.57 15.56
C ALA A 14 -6.46 -9.08 16.89
N THR A 15 -5.79 -7.94 16.87
CA THR A 15 -5.48 -7.16 18.06
C THR A 15 -6.71 -6.31 18.39
N SER A 16 -6.89 -5.93 19.66
CA SER A 16 -7.92 -4.97 20.06
C SER A 16 -7.83 -3.62 19.32
N ASN A 17 -6.68 -3.35 18.69
CA ASN A 17 -6.35 -2.09 18.04
C ASN A 17 -6.39 -2.15 16.50
N GLY A 18 -6.61 -3.34 15.92
CA GLY A 18 -6.75 -3.50 14.47
C GLY A 18 -8.09 -2.96 13.95
N PHE A 19 -8.29 -3.03 12.63
CA PHE A 19 -9.59 -2.68 12.04
C PHE A 19 -10.67 -3.67 12.49
N GLN A 20 -11.71 -3.20 13.18
CA GLN A 20 -12.76 -4.05 13.76
C GLN A 20 -13.81 -4.45 12.72
N SER A 21 -13.91 -3.74 11.60
CA SER A 21 -14.84 -4.05 10.52
C SER A 21 -14.37 -3.58 9.15
N ALA A 22 -14.99 -4.13 8.09
CA ALA A 22 -14.76 -3.66 6.72
C ALA A 22 -15.20 -2.19 6.53
N ALA A 23 -16.24 -1.75 7.25
CA ALA A 23 -16.71 -0.37 7.22
C ALA A 23 -15.67 0.57 7.83
N GLU A 24 -15.13 0.22 9.00
CA GLU A 24 -14.05 0.98 9.64
C GLU A 24 -12.81 1.06 8.77
N LEU A 25 -12.38 -0.07 8.18
CA LEU A 25 -11.26 -0.09 7.24
C LEU A 25 -11.50 0.84 6.04
N THR A 26 -12.74 0.86 5.52
CA THR A 26 -13.11 1.70 4.38
C THR A 26 -13.05 3.19 4.74
N ILE A 27 -13.62 3.56 5.89
CA ILE A 27 -13.59 4.94 6.40
C ILE A 27 -12.14 5.38 6.61
N TRP A 28 -11.34 4.57 7.31
CA TRP A 28 -9.92 4.84 7.53
C TRP A 28 -9.17 4.99 6.19
N TYR A 29 -9.42 4.12 5.20
CA TYR A 29 -8.76 4.21 3.90
C TYR A 29 -9.06 5.54 3.21
N LEU A 30 -10.32 5.98 3.22
CA LEU A 30 -10.73 7.24 2.60
C LEU A 30 -10.13 8.44 3.34
N ASP A 31 -10.19 8.45 4.68
CA ASP A 31 -9.57 9.49 5.49
C ASP A 31 -8.07 9.56 5.26
N GLN A 32 -7.40 8.41 5.20
CA GLN A 32 -5.96 8.34 4.99
C GLN A 32 -5.57 8.72 3.56
N PHE A 33 -6.41 8.41 2.58
CA PHE A 33 -6.26 8.90 1.22
C PHE A 33 -6.29 10.43 1.16
N LEU A 34 -7.24 11.07 1.86
CA LEU A 34 -7.34 12.52 1.94
C LEU A 34 -6.17 13.13 2.70
N LYS A 35 -5.79 12.58 3.86
CA LYS A 35 -4.63 13.02 4.66
C LYS A 35 -3.32 12.93 3.89
N GLN A 36 -3.17 11.93 3.02
CA GLN A 36 -2.01 11.77 2.15
C GLN A 36 -2.12 12.54 0.82
N ASP A 37 -3.12 13.41 0.63
CA ASP A 37 -3.33 14.16 -0.61
C ASP A 37 -3.39 13.26 -1.86
N GLY A 38 -3.94 12.05 -1.70
CA GLY A 38 -4.00 11.04 -2.75
C GLY A 38 -2.64 10.58 -3.28
N LYS A 39 -1.55 10.74 -2.51
CA LYS A 39 -0.17 10.38 -2.86
C LYS A 39 0.33 9.14 -2.13
N CYS A 40 1.26 8.43 -2.76
CA CYS A 40 1.98 7.32 -2.16
C CYS A 40 2.81 7.80 -0.96
N CYS A 41 2.77 7.09 0.17
CA CYS A 41 3.55 7.45 1.36
C CYS A 41 5.08 7.34 1.20
N TYR A 42 5.56 6.77 0.08
CA TYR A 42 6.97 6.66 -0.26
C TYR A 42 7.36 7.62 -1.38
N CYS A 43 6.99 7.30 -2.62
CA CYS A 43 7.42 8.10 -3.78
C CYS A 43 6.59 9.37 -3.98
N GLU A 44 5.61 9.65 -3.13
CA GLU A 44 4.78 10.87 -3.17
C GLU A 44 4.05 11.12 -4.49
N THR A 45 3.99 10.12 -5.38
CA THR A 45 3.31 10.23 -6.66
C THR A 45 1.80 10.06 -6.44
N PRO A 46 0.95 10.97 -6.95
CA PRO A 46 -0.49 10.82 -6.91
C PRO A 46 -0.95 9.53 -7.61
N ILE A 47 -1.94 8.82 -7.03
CA ILE A 47 -2.46 7.60 -7.65
C ILE A 47 -3.02 7.85 -9.05
N SER A 48 -3.57 9.05 -9.30
CA SER A 48 -4.10 9.45 -10.59
C SER A 48 -3.04 9.46 -11.70
N LEU A 49 -1.81 9.88 -11.39
CA LEU A 49 -0.70 9.85 -12.34
C LEU A 49 -0.18 8.43 -12.56
N ILE A 50 -0.14 7.61 -11.51
CA ILE A 50 0.21 6.20 -11.63
C ILE A 50 -0.78 5.46 -12.53
N ARG A 51 -2.10 5.74 -12.39
CA ARG A 51 -3.14 5.19 -13.29
C ARG A 51 -2.89 5.58 -14.73
N LYS A 52 -2.62 6.87 -15.02
CA LYS A 52 -2.27 7.33 -16.37
C LYS A 52 -1.10 6.54 -16.97
N LEU A 53 -0.05 6.28 -16.18
CA LEU A 53 1.10 5.49 -16.63
C LEU A 53 0.74 4.02 -16.89
N ILE A 54 -0.15 3.43 -16.09
CA ILE A 54 -0.65 2.06 -16.31
C ILE A 54 -1.51 1.99 -17.58
N ASP A 55 -2.44 2.95 -17.74
CA ASP A 55 -3.35 3.02 -18.89
C ASP A 55 -2.58 3.21 -20.21
N ALA A 56 -1.48 3.97 -20.17
CA ALA A 56 -0.53 4.11 -21.27
C ALA A 56 0.42 2.92 -21.44
N ASN A 57 0.25 1.84 -20.67
CA ASN A 57 1.06 0.62 -20.70
C ASN A 57 2.56 0.85 -20.39
N LEU A 58 2.90 1.98 -19.76
CA LEU A 58 4.27 2.31 -19.31
C LEU A 58 4.61 1.66 -17.98
N LEU A 59 3.59 1.31 -17.17
CA LEU A 59 3.74 0.53 -15.95
C LEU A 59 2.94 -0.77 -16.02
N LYS A 60 3.58 -1.87 -15.61
CA LYS A 60 2.93 -3.19 -15.56
C LYS A 60 2.17 -3.38 -14.25
N THR A 61 0.99 -3.98 -14.34
CA THR A 61 0.18 -4.40 -13.19
C THR A 61 0.40 -5.87 -12.86
N ARG A 62 0.05 -6.31 -11.65
CA ARG A 62 0.06 -7.73 -11.29
C ARG A 62 -1.37 -8.26 -11.12
N THR A 63 -1.68 -9.35 -11.81
CA THR A 63 -2.96 -10.07 -11.64
C THR A 63 -3.01 -10.74 -10.26
N VAL A 64 -4.18 -10.72 -9.62
CA VAL A 64 -4.43 -11.36 -8.32
C VAL A 64 -5.56 -12.37 -8.45
N GLY A 65 -5.35 -13.56 -7.89
CA GLY A 65 -6.31 -14.67 -7.94
C GLY A 65 -6.11 -15.59 -9.15
N ARG A 66 -6.90 -16.67 -9.20
CA ARG A 66 -6.90 -17.63 -10.32
C ARG A 66 -7.68 -17.13 -11.53
N THR A 67 -8.48 -16.09 -11.33
CA THR A 67 -9.34 -15.49 -12.34
C THR A 67 -8.83 -14.06 -12.57
N ALA A 68 -8.70 -13.63 -13.83
CA ALA A 68 -8.00 -12.40 -14.22
C ALA A 68 -8.67 -11.07 -13.79
N GLN A 69 -9.69 -11.11 -12.92
CA GLN A 69 -10.49 -9.95 -12.53
C GLN A 69 -9.79 -9.07 -11.48
N GLY A 70 -8.84 -9.59 -10.70
CA GLY A 70 -8.07 -8.79 -9.74
C GLY A 70 -6.79 -8.23 -10.35
N ARG A 71 -6.55 -6.91 -10.23
CA ARG A 71 -5.29 -6.26 -10.66
C ARG A 71 -4.74 -5.31 -9.60
N ARG A 72 -3.49 -5.52 -9.18
CA ARG A 72 -2.71 -4.58 -8.35
C ARG A 72 -2.11 -3.47 -9.22
N GLY A 73 -1.99 -2.28 -8.65
CA GLY A 73 -1.42 -1.10 -9.32
C GLY A 73 -2.38 0.08 -9.41
N TYR A 74 -3.67 -0.17 -9.68
CA TYR A 74 -4.67 0.91 -9.87
C TYR A 74 -5.13 1.59 -8.58
N ARG A 75 -4.84 1.01 -7.41
CA ARG A 75 -5.22 1.54 -6.10
C ARG A 75 -4.01 1.49 -5.20
N PHE A 76 -3.99 2.36 -4.20
CA PHE A 76 -3.02 2.22 -3.14
C PHE A 76 -3.32 0.98 -2.31
N GLU A 77 -2.23 0.41 -1.79
CA GLU A 77 -2.22 -0.73 -0.91
C GLU A 77 -1.95 -0.26 0.51
N ILE A 78 -2.50 -0.99 1.47
CA ILE A 78 -2.29 -0.72 2.89
C ILE A 78 -0.92 -1.28 3.26
N GLU A 79 0.01 -0.39 3.57
CA GLU A 79 1.36 -0.72 4.01
C GLU A 79 1.47 -0.64 5.52
N ARG A 80 2.20 -1.60 6.11
CA ARG A 80 2.61 -1.53 7.52
C ARG A 80 3.96 -0.84 7.60
N VAL A 81 4.00 0.33 8.22
CA VAL A 81 5.23 1.13 8.27
C VAL A 81 6.27 0.53 9.21
N ASP A 82 5.79 -0.02 10.33
CA ASP A 82 6.56 -0.84 11.26
C ASP A 82 6.29 -2.33 10.96
N THR A 83 7.33 -2.99 10.48
CA THR A 83 7.34 -4.41 10.13
C THR A 83 7.68 -5.32 11.32
N GLU A 84 8.20 -4.78 12.42
CA GLU A 84 8.54 -5.56 13.63
C GLU A 84 7.26 -5.96 14.38
N ASN A 85 6.36 -5.00 14.59
CA ASN A 85 5.06 -5.26 15.20
C ASN A 85 4.11 -6.02 14.26
N ASN A 86 4.24 -5.82 12.94
CA ASN A 86 3.57 -6.59 11.88
C ASN A 86 2.02 -6.60 11.93
N VAL A 87 1.41 -5.73 12.74
CA VAL A 87 -0.04 -5.58 12.95
C VAL A 87 -0.62 -4.57 11.96
N TYR A 88 -1.79 -4.90 11.39
CA TYR A 88 -2.61 -3.97 10.63
C TYR A 88 -3.54 -3.19 11.57
N GLU A 89 -3.08 -2.01 11.97
CA GLU A 89 -3.85 -1.06 12.77
C GLU A 89 -3.73 0.35 12.19
N PRO A 90 -4.73 1.24 12.41
CA PRO A 90 -4.73 2.60 11.88
C PRO A 90 -3.44 3.38 12.10
N ALA A 91 -2.79 3.21 13.25
CA ALA A 91 -1.56 3.93 13.62
C ALA A 91 -0.29 3.40 12.92
N ASN A 92 -0.29 2.12 12.53
CA ASN A 92 0.83 1.48 11.85
C ASN A 92 0.62 1.37 10.32
N CYS A 93 -0.50 1.89 9.80
CA CYS A 93 -0.84 1.75 8.39
C CYS A 93 -0.67 3.07 7.62
N MET A 94 -0.19 2.97 6.39
CA MET A 94 -0.14 4.06 5.42
C MET A 94 -0.57 3.55 4.04
N LEU A 95 -0.91 4.45 3.12
CA LEU A 95 -1.24 4.09 1.74
C LEU A 95 -0.01 4.22 0.84
N SER A 96 0.34 3.12 0.17
CA SER A 96 1.49 3.04 -0.75
C SER A 96 1.05 2.62 -2.14
N CYS A 97 1.77 3.03 -3.18
CA CYS A 97 1.56 2.42 -4.50
C CYS A 97 2.09 0.98 -4.49
N TYR A 98 1.45 0.12 -5.30
CA TYR A 98 1.84 -1.28 -5.48
C TYR A 98 3.36 -1.44 -5.68
N TYR A 99 3.96 -0.56 -6.47
CA TYR A 99 5.37 -0.67 -6.82
C TYR A 99 6.29 -0.39 -5.63
N CYS A 100 6.04 0.67 -4.86
CA CYS A 100 6.82 0.94 -3.65
C CYS A 100 6.60 -0.14 -2.60
N ASN A 101 5.36 -0.59 -2.41
CA ASN A 101 5.04 -1.66 -1.48
C ASN A 101 5.82 -2.94 -1.81
N ASN A 102 5.77 -3.35 -3.07
CA ASN A 102 6.40 -4.58 -3.55
C ASN A 102 7.93 -4.50 -3.51
N ASP A 103 8.52 -3.34 -3.82
CA ASP A 103 9.97 -3.11 -3.73
C ASP A 103 10.45 -3.09 -2.29
N LYS A 104 9.74 -2.40 -1.39
CA LYS A 104 10.11 -2.33 0.02
C LYS A 104 10.09 -3.72 0.63
N SER A 105 9.02 -4.47 0.37
CA SER A 105 8.82 -5.82 0.90
C SER A 105 9.09 -5.85 2.42
N TYR A 106 9.74 -6.90 2.90
CA TYR A 106 10.30 -6.98 4.26
C TYR A 106 11.79 -6.64 4.31
N ILE A 107 12.34 -6.06 3.24
CA ILE A 107 13.78 -5.85 3.08
C ILE A 107 14.21 -4.54 3.75
N PHE A 108 13.43 -3.48 3.55
CA PHE A 108 13.82 -2.13 3.96
C PHE A 108 12.92 -1.61 5.09
N PRO A 109 13.51 -1.01 6.15
CA PRO A 109 12.80 -0.11 7.05
C PRO A 109 12.16 1.05 6.27
N MET A 110 11.10 1.64 6.82
CA MET A 110 10.38 2.74 6.16
C MET A 110 11.32 3.91 5.83
N ASP A 111 12.12 4.34 6.80
CA ASP A 111 12.95 5.53 6.69
C ASP A 111 14.09 5.36 5.67
N ASP A 112 14.71 4.18 5.65
CA ASP A 112 15.73 3.85 4.64
C ASP A 112 15.13 3.81 3.23
N TYR A 113 13.96 3.17 3.08
CA TYR A 113 13.30 3.12 1.77
C TYR A 113 12.93 4.53 1.29
N LYS A 114 12.39 5.38 2.18
CA LYS A 114 12.07 6.78 1.89
C LYS A 114 13.32 7.59 1.52
N LYS A 115 14.44 7.35 2.18
CA LYS A 115 15.67 8.11 1.98
C LYS A 115 16.39 7.73 0.68
N PHE A 116 16.46 6.44 0.36
CA PHE A 116 17.36 5.96 -0.70
C PHE A 116 16.63 5.50 -1.97
N LEU A 117 15.44 4.91 -1.87
CA LEU A 117 14.77 4.24 -2.99
C LEU A 117 13.56 5.02 -3.52
N ALA A 118 12.77 5.60 -2.62
CA ALA A 118 11.60 6.39 -2.99
C ALA A 118 11.89 7.59 -3.91
N PRO A 119 13.00 8.35 -3.75
CA PRO A 119 13.32 9.46 -4.65
C PRO A 119 13.60 8.97 -6.07
N SER A 120 14.35 7.87 -6.21
CA SER A 120 14.63 7.23 -7.49
C SER A 120 13.34 6.75 -8.17
N ARG A 121 12.41 6.18 -7.39
CA ARG A 121 11.09 5.79 -7.88
C ARG A 121 10.28 6.98 -8.39
N LYS A 122 10.25 8.09 -7.64
CA LYS A 122 9.58 9.33 -8.06
C LYS A 122 10.18 9.87 -9.35
N HIS A 123 11.50 9.96 -9.42
CA HIS A 123 12.21 10.42 -10.60
C HIS A 123 11.89 9.58 -11.85
N TYR A 124 11.86 8.25 -11.71
CA TYR A 124 11.48 7.36 -12.80
C TYR A 124 10.03 7.57 -13.27
N PHE A 125 9.08 7.74 -12.34
CA PHE A 125 7.68 8.03 -12.70
C PHE A 125 7.53 9.39 -13.37
N ASP A 126 8.25 10.41 -12.93
CA ASP A 126 8.28 11.72 -13.57
C ASP A 126 8.80 11.63 -15.01
N TYR A 127 9.90 10.91 -15.22
CA TYR A 127 10.42 10.64 -16.56
C TYR A 127 9.39 9.98 -17.49
N LEU A 128 8.65 8.98 -16.99
CA LEU A 128 7.59 8.34 -17.77
C LEU A 128 6.42 9.29 -18.05
N LEU A 129 6.09 10.19 -17.13
CA LEU A 129 5.04 11.19 -17.32
C LEU A 129 5.43 12.23 -18.39
N GLU A 130 6.70 12.63 -18.45
CA GLU A 130 7.17 13.52 -19.51
C GLU A 130 7.06 12.86 -20.89
N LYS A 131 7.29 11.55 -21.01
CA LYS A 131 7.07 10.81 -22.27
C LYS A 131 5.62 10.78 -22.74
N LEU A 132 4.65 11.04 -21.85
CA LEU A 132 3.23 11.14 -22.24
C LEU A 132 2.86 12.51 -22.81
N LYS A 133 3.71 13.52 -22.61
CA LYS A 133 3.49 14.87 -23.11
C LYS A 133 4.12 15.10 -24.50
N SER A 134 5.12 14.29 -24.86
CA SER A 134 5.78 14.26 -26.17
C SER A 134 5.01 13.41 -27.17
#